data_AF-A0A750EB96-F1
#
_entry.id   AF-A0A750EB96-F1
#
_cell.length_a   1.000
_cell.length_b   1.000
_cell.length_c   1.000
_cell.angle_alpha   90.00
_cell.angle_beta   90.00
_cell.angle_gamma   90.00
#
_symmetry.space_group_name_H-M   'P 1'
#
loop_
_entity.id
_entity.type
_entity.pdbx_description
1 polymer ?
#
loop_
_entity_poly.entity_id
_entity_poly.type
_entity_poly.pdbx_seq_one_letter_code
_entity_poly.pdbx_strand_id
1 'polypeptide(L)'
;MIIGFGNNVVSSLAADITASQTTIQVMPGAGAMFANLLTSDYANSSNPLKTYAKITLTDAKETVFEVCHLTAVNNDMLTVIRGQEGTTAKGWSLNDVIANFATRGSENQFVQIEELQSGHYVAGVAGGTENNLTLELPATYFVNGGVDWTLRTPLVVIPALNNTGASTLQLTMGGRVLGIFPLYKGNKAELSANDIIKDAPVLCVLDN
;
A
#
# COMPACT_ATOMS: atom_id res chain seq x y z
N MET A 1 4.50 -0.38 -3.73
CA MET A 1 5.20 -1.01 -2.61
C MET A 1 4.67 -2.43 -2.47
N ILE A 2 5.48 -3.36 -1.99
CA ILE A 2 5.07 -4.73 -1.66
C ILE A 2 5.39 -4.97 -0.18
N ILE A 3 4.48 -5.64 0.54
CA ILE A 3 4.80 -6.19 1.85
C ILE A 3 5.57 -7.51 1.68
N GLY A 4 6.71 -7.58 2.35
CA GLY A 4 7.45 -8.80 2.58
C GLY A 4 6.75 -9.69 3.60
N PHE A 5 6.53 -10.95 3.23
CA PHE A 5 5.94 -11.95 4.10
C PHE A 5 6.63 -13.30 3.87
N GLY A 6 7.04 -13.97 4.95
CA GLY A 6 7.82 -15.20 4.90
C GLY A 6 7.18 -16.32 5.71
N ASN A 7 7.55 -17.55 5.39
CA ASN A 7 7.01 -18.73 6.06
C ASN A 7 7.64 -18.88 7.45
N ASN A 8 6.84 -18.66 8.50
CA ASN A 8 7.21 -18.93 9.90
C ASN A 8 8.53 -18.27 10.35
N VAL A 9 8.80 -17.03 9.91
CA VAL A 9 10.03 -16.31 10.31
C VAL A 9 9.90 -15.85 11.76
N VAL A 10 10.66 -16.50 12.66
CA VAL A 10 10.63 -16.26 14.12
C VAL A 10 12.05 -16.35 14.68
N SER A 11 12.42 -15.42 15.55
CA SER A 11 13.67 -15.43 16.33
C SER A 11 13.45 -14.78 17.70
N SER A 12 14.54 -14.50 18.39
CA SER A 12 14.58 -13.77 19.64
C SER A 12 15.60 -12.63 19.58
N LEU A 13 15.42 -11.64 20.46
CA LEU A 13 16.39 -10.58 20.67
C LEU A 13 17.70 -11.13 21.26
N ALA A 14 18.83 -10.65 20.74
CA ALA A 14 20.17 -10.99 21.25
C ALA A 14 20.69 -10.01 22.32
N ALA A 15 19.93 -8.96 22.64
CA ALA A 15 20.22 -8.00 23.70
C ALA A 15 18.93 -7.27 24.12
N ASP A 16 18.96 -6.65 25.30
CA ASP A 16 17.92 -5.71 25.71
C ASP A 16 17.89 -4.50 24.76
N ILE A 17 16.69 -4.00 24.47
CA ILE A 17 16.48 -2.78 23.68
C ILE A 17 15.56 -1.81 24.40
N THR A 18 15.74 -0.54 24.10
CA THR A 18 14.92 0.59 24.54
C THR A 18 13.90 0.98 23.47
N ALA A 19 12.94 1.82 23.85
CA ALA A 19 11.90 2.32 22.94
C ALA A 19 12.44 3.15 21.76
N SER A 20 13.59 3.80 21.92
CA SER A 20 14.19 4.67 20.89
C SER A 20 15.14 3.94 19.94
N GLN A 21 15.52 2.70 20.23
CA GLN A 21 16.42 1.94 19.36
C GLN A 21 15.70 1.49 18.09
N THR A 22 16.24 1.89 16.95
CA THR A 22 15.77 1.52 15.60
C THR A 22 16.61 0.43 14.95
N THR A 23 17.70 0.02 15.61
CA THR A 23 18.51 -1.13 15.23
C THR A 23 18.36 -2.22 16.27
N ILE A 24 17.90 -3.40 15.87
CA ILE A 24 17.60 -4.52 16.75
C ILE A 24 18.50 -5.69 16.35
N GLN A 25 19.25 -6.22 17.32
CA GLN A 25 20.07 -7.41 17.11
C GLN A 25 19.24 -8.67 17.38
N VAL A 26 19.19 -9.58 16.42
CA VAL A 26 18.59 -10.91 16.59
C VAL A 26 19.65 -11.96 16.91
N MET A 27 19.22 -13.14 17.34
CA MET A 27 20.13 -14.25 17.62
C MET A 27 21.07 -14.53 16.43
N PRO A 28 22.34 -14.91 16.69
CA PRO A 28 23.31 -15.15 15.63
C PRO A 28 22.81 -16.08 14.52
N GLY A 29 22.97 -15.66 13.26
CA GLY A 29 22.53 -16.40 12.08
C GLY A 29 21.05 -16.24 11.71
N ALA A 30 20.24 -15.59 12.56
CA ALA A 30 18.82 -15.37 12.29
C ALA A 30 18.57 -14.24 11.30
N GLY A 31 19.51 -13.32 11.09
CA GLY A 31 19.34 -12.18 10.19
C GLY A 31 19.00 -12.58 8.75
N ALA A 32 19.54 -13.72 8.27
CA ALA A 32 19.32 -14.18 6.90
C ALA A 32 17.84 -14.41 6.56
N MET A 33 17.04 -15.00 7.46
CA MET A 33 15.61 -15.21 7.20
C MET A 33 14.80 -13.92 7.23
N PHE A 34 15.22 -12.91 8.01
CA PHE A 34 14.61 -11.57 7.96
C PHE A 34 15.01 -10.81 6.69
N ALA A 35 16.24 -10.98 6.21
CA ALA A 35 16.68 -10.38 4.95
C ALA A 35 15.84 -10.88 3.77
N ASN A 36 15.47 -12.16 3.77
CA ASN A 36 14.58 -12.74 2.76
C ASN A 36 13.21 -12.06 2.71
N LEU A 37 12.72 -11.49 3.83
CA LEU A 37 11.47 -10.72 3.84
C LEU A 37 11.58 -9.42 3.02
N LEU A 38 12.79 -8.92 2.75
CA LEU A 38 13.00 -7.71 1.97
C LEU A 38 13.22 -7.98 0.47
N THR A 39 12.98 -9.22 0.04
CA THR A 39 13.09 -9.66 -1.34
C THR A 39 11.71 -10.05 -1.89
N SER A 40 11.59 -10.09 -3.22
CA SER A 40 10.39 -10.57 -3.92
C SER A 40 10.79 -11.53 -5.03
N ASP A 41 10.01 -12.60 -5.23
CA ASP A 41 10.27 -13.61 -6.27
C ASP A 41 9.95 -13.14 -7.69
N TYR A 42 9.47 -11.92 -7.83
CA TYR A 42 9.16 -11.28 -9.10
C TYR A 42 9.77 -9.90 -9.17
N ALA A 43 10.08 -9.47 -10.40
CA ALA A 43 10.55 -8.13 -10.71
C ALA A 43 9.77 -7.58 -11.90
N ASN A 44 9.44 -6.29 -11.85
CA ASN A 44 8.87 -5.56 -12.97
C ASN A 44 9.74 -4.32 -13.23
N SER A 45 10.53 -4.35 -14.30
CA SER A 45 11.44 -3.25 -14.65
C SER A 45 10.71 -1.95 -14.99
N SER A 46 9.46 -2.04 -15.45
CA SER A 46 8.62 -0.87 -15.78
C SER A 46 7.90 -0.27 -14.57
N ASN A 47 7.88 -0.99 -13.44
CA ASN A 47 7.26 -0.54 -12.19
C ASN A 47 8.01 -1.11 -10.97
N PRO A 48 9.18 -0.58 -10.63
CA PRO A 48 9.92 -1.02 -9.45
C PRO A 48 9.14 -0.66 -8.19
N LEU A 49 8.89 -1.65 -7.34
CA LEU A 49 8.22 -1.46 -6.06
C LEU A 49 9.25 -1.52 -4.92
N LYS A 50 9.13 -0.59 -3.97
CA LYS A 50 9.83 -0.71 -2.68
C LYS A 50 9.28 -1.91 -1.89
N THR A 51 10.11 -2.55 -1.08
CA THR A 51 9.74 -3.66 -0.20
C THR A 51 10.06 -3.30 1.25
N TYR A 52 9.16 -3.67 2.16
CA TYR A 52 9.40 -3.66 3.60
C TYR A 52 8.62 -4.83 4.20
N ALA A 53 9.01 -5.28 5.39
CA ALA A 53 8.29 -6.34 6.09
C ALA A 53 7.70 -5.82 7.39
N LYS A 54 6.65 -6.48 7.87
CA LYS A 54 6.06 -6.20 9.18
C LYS A 54 6.54 -7.24 10.16
N ILE A 55 7.20 -6.82 11.22
CA ILE A 55 7.67 -7.71 12.27
C ILE A 55 7.07 -7.29 13.60
N THR A 56 6.83 -8.26 14.47
CA THR A 56 6.22 -8.06 15.77
C THR A 56 7.24 -8.43 16.83
N LEU A 57 7.46 -7.52 17.77
CA LEU A 57 8.14 -7.78 19.04
C LEU A 57 7.09 -8.17 20.06
N THR A 58 7.34 -9.22 20.83
CA THR A 58 6.41 -9.68 21.86
C THR A 58 7.16 -10.37 23.00
N ASP A 59 6.58 -10.35 24.19
CA ASP A 59 7.15 -11.08 25.33
C ASP A 59 7.00 -12.59 25.11
N ALA A 60 7.77 -13.39 25.85
CA ALA A 60 7.76 -14.85 25.71
C ALA A 60 6.38 -15.51 25.91
N LYS A 61 5.41 -14.81 26.50
CA LYS A 61 4.03 -15.28 26.73
C LYS A 61 3.00 -14.68 25.77
N GLU A 62 3.44 -13.83 24.84
CA GLU A 62 2.59 -13.14 23.88
C GLU A 62 1.44 -12.31 24.51
N THR A 63 1.71 -11.72 25.67
CA THR A 63 0.74 -10.89 26.41
C THR A 63 0.73 -9.44 25.95
N VAL A 64 1.84 -8.96 25.39
CA VAL A 64 2.00 -7.59 24.90
C VAL A 64 2.83 -7.60 23.63
N PHE A 65 2.48 -6.78 22.65
CA PHE A 65 3.17 -6.75 21.37
C PHE A 65 3.40 -5.33 20.84
N GLU A 66 4.41 -5.19 19.98
CA GLU A 66 4.71 -4.00 19.20
C GLU A 66 4.95 -4.40 17.75
N VAL A 67 4.26 -3.74 16.82
CA VAL A 67 4.49 -3.93 15.39
C VAL A 67 5.54 -2.92 14.92
N CYS A 68 6.50 -3.40 14.13
CA CYS A 68 7.57 -2.63 13.52
C CYS A 68 7.59 -2.86 12.02
N HIS A 69 8.07 -1.87 11.25
CA HIS A 69 8.38 -2.04 9.84
C HIS A 69 9.88 -2.29 9.66
N LEU A 70 10.26 -3.45 9.17
CA LEU A 70 11.62 -3.80 8.78
C LEU A 70 11.96 -3.17 7.44
N THR A 71 13.05 -2.39 7.39
CA THR A 71 13.46 -1.65 6.18
C THR A 71 14.83 -2.04 5.67
N ALA A 72 15.70 -2.62 6.52
CA ALA A 72 17.00 -3.13 6.11
C ALA A 72 17.50 -4.21 7.06
N VAL A 73 18.40 -5.07 6.56
CA VAL A 73 19.09 -6.10 7.35
C VAL A 73 20.57 -6.07 7.00
N ASN A 74 21.44 -6.07 8.01
CA ASN A 74 22.90 -6.18 7.85
C ASN A 74 23.42 -7.24 8.83
N ASN A 75 23.79 -8.42 8.33
CA ASN A 75 24.01 -9.60 9.17
C ASN A 75 22.82 -9.82 10.12
N ASP A 76 23.06 -9.94 11.42
CA ASP A 76 22.02 -10.11 12.45
C ASP A 76 21.44 -8.79 13.00
N MET A 77 21.74 -7.65 12.34
CA MET A 77 21.20 -6.34 12.70
C MET A 77 20.03 -5.95 11.81
N LEU A 78 18.85 -5.81 12.40
CA LEU A 78 17.62 -5.37 11.76
C LEU A 78 17.45 -3.86 11.93
N THR A 79 17.19 -3.14 10.83
CA THR A 79 16.80 -1.72 10.88
C THR A 79 15.29 -1.60 10.76
N VAL A 80 14.66 -0.95 11.71
CA VAL A 80 13.20 -0.90 11.85
C VAL A 80 12.66 0.50 12.12
N ILE A 81 11.42 0.72 11.70
CA ILE A 81 10.55 1.79 12.19
C ILE A 81 9.64 1.20 13.27
N ARG A 82 9.72 1.73 14.49
CA ARG A 82 9.06 1.22 15.71
C ARG A 82 7.60 1.71 15.84
N GLY A 83 6.80 1.08 16.70
CA GLY A 83 5.46 1.56 17.10
C GLY A 83 4.46 1.77 15.96
N GLN A 84 4.37 0.81 15.04
CA GLN A 84 3.49 0.87 13.87
C GLN A 84 2.11 0.26 14.18
N GLU A 85 1.15 0.48 13.27
CA GLU A 85 -0.22 -0.05 13.36
C GLU A 85 -0.98 0.34 14.64
N GLY A 86 -0.65 1.49 15.23
CA GLY A 86 -1.25 1.96 16.48
C GLY A 86 -0.64 1.32 17.74
N THR A 87 0.42 0.52 17.61
CA THR A 87 1.20 0.04 18.75
C THR A 87 2.17 1.10 19.25
N THR A 88 2.66 0.96 20.49
CA THR A 88 3.59 1.91 21.11
C THR A 88 4.98 1.29 21.23
N ALA A 89 6.01 2.04 20.83
CA ALA A 89 7.39 1.61 21.00
C ALA A 89 7.75 1.47 22.48
N LYS A 90 8.34 0.33 22.87
CA LYS A 90 8.76 0.08 24.26
C LYS A 90 10.10 -0.64 24.35
N GLY A 91 10.58 -0.80 25.58
CA GLY A 91 11.72 -1.65 25.86
C GLY A 91 11.34 -3.13 25.81
N TRP A 92 12.27 -3.94 25.33
CA TRP A 92 12.17 -5.40 25.22
C TRP A 92 13.45 -6.03 25.75
N SER A 93 13.33 -7.22 26.31
CA SER A 93 14.41 -7.90 26.99
C SER A 93 15.09 -8.90 26.07
N LEU A 94 16.34 -9.24 26.39
CA LEU A 94 17.02 -10.41 25.84
C LEU A 94 16.07 -11.63 25.85
N ASN A 95 16.07 -12.39 24.74
CA ASN A 95 15.21 -13.55 24.50
C ASN A 95 13.73 -13.26 24.22
N ASP A 96 13.25 -12.01 24.32
CA ASP A 96 11.91 -11.68 23.83
C ASP A 96 11.80 -11.97 22.33
N VAL A 97 10.59 -12.28 21.87
CA VAL A 97 10.33 -12.82 20.55
C VAL A 97 10.27 -11.70 19.51
N ILE A 98 10.83 -11.96 18.35
CA ILE A 98 10.72 -11.13 17.15
C ILE A 98 10.34 -12.00 15.95
N ALA A 99 9.22 -11.69 15.31
CA ALA A 99 8.65 -12.57 14.30
C ALA A 99 7.91 -11.81 13.20
N ASN A 100 7.82 -12.38 11.99
CA ASN A 100 6.94 -11.89 10.93
C ASN A 100 5.54 -12.50 11.10
N PHE A 101 4.88 -12.19 12.21
CA PHE A 101 3.49 -12.59 12.44
C PHE A 101 2.55 -11.89 11.47
N ALA A 102 1.43 -12.55 11.16
CA ALA A 102 0.31 -11.93 10.48
C ALA A 102 -0.22 -10.77 11.34
N THR A 103 -0.32 -9.60 10.72
CA THR A 103 -0.86 -8.38 11.32
C THR A 103 -2.08 -7.95 10.53
N ARG A 104 -3.01 -7.22 11.14
CA ARG A 104 -4.15 -6.67 10.38
C ARG A 104 -3.66 -5.87 9.18
N GLY A 105 -2.60 -5.08 9.33
CA GLY A 105 -2.10 -4.33 8.20
C GLY A 105 -1.36 -5.18 7.16
N SER A 106 -0.84 -6.38 7.44
CA SER A 106 -0.35 -7.29 6.39
C SER A 106 -1.52 -7.86 5.60
N GLU A 107 -2.55 -8.35 6.29
CA GLU A 107 -3.74 -8.92 5.65
C GLU A 107 -4.50 -7.90 4.81
N ASN A 108 -4.60 -6.65 5.27
CA ASN A 108 -5.26 -5.57 4.54
C ASN A 108 -4.54 -5.15 3.24
N GLN A 109 -3.33 -5.66 2.96
CA GLN A 109 -2.68 -5.44 1.66
C GLN A 109 -3.00 -6.51 0.63
N PHE A 110 -3.61 -7.63 1.03
CA PHE A 110 -4.05 -8.65 0.09
C PHE A 110 -5.40 -8.28 -0.50
N VAL A 111 -5.48 -8.33 -1.82
CA VAL A 111 -6.74 -8.15 -2.55
C VAL A 111 -7.62 -9.38 -2.34
N GLN A 112 -8.82 -9.16 -1.84
CA GLN A 112 -9.85 -10.18 -1.69
C GLN A 112 -10.57 -10.44 -3.03
N ILE A 113 -11.19 -11.62 -3.17
CA ILE A 113 -11.87 -12.01 -4.41
C ILE A 113 -12.99 -11.01 -4.75
N GLU A 114 -13.77 -10.60 -3.77
CA GLU A 114 -14.87 -9.65 -3.92
C GLU A 114 -14.35 -8.25 -4.32
N GLU A 115 -13.21 -7.83 -3.76
CA GLU A 115 -12.57 -6.56 -4.14
C GLU A 115 -12.11 -6.58 -5.60
N LEU A 116 -11.53 -7.70 -6.05
CA LEU A 116 -11.13 -7.88 -7.44
C LEU A 116 -12.34 -7.88 -8.37
N GLN A 117 -13.37 -8.68 -8.06
CA GLN A 117 -14.55 -8.84 -8.90
C GLN A 117 -15.41 -7.59 -8.99
N SER A 118 -15.47 -6.79 -7.92
CA SER A 118 -16.17 -5.50 -7.91
C SER A 118 -15.36 -4.35 -8.51
N GLY A 119 -14.08 -4.56 -8.82
CA GLY A 119 -13.19 -3.49 -9.23
C GLY A 119 -12.96 -2.44 -8.14
N HIS A 120 -12.97 -2.85 -6.86
CA HIS A 120 -12.97 -1.96 -5.68
C HIS A 120 -11.94 -0.82 -5.73
N TYR A 121 -10.76 -1.08 -6.28
CA TYR A 121 -9.66 -0.12 -6.37
C TYR A 121 -9.57 0.64 -7.71
N VAL A 122 -10.44 0.32 -8.68
CA VAL A 122 -10.33 0.79 -10.07
C VAL A 122 -11.66 1.21 -10.71
N ALA A 123 -12.80 1.00 -10.05
CA ALA A 123 -14.12 1.26 -10.59
C ALA A 123 -14.98 2.05 -9.61
N GLY A 124 -15.78 2.99 -10.13
CA GLY A 124 -16.73 3.72 -9.29
C GLY A 124 -17.66 4.64 -10.07
N VAL A 125 -18.74 5.06 -9.40
CA VAL A 125 -19.67 6.06 -9.92
C VAL A 125 -19.06 7.44 -9.73
N ALA A 126 -18.89 8.17 -10.83
CA ALA A 126 -18.40 9.54 -10.80
C ALA A 126 -19.50 10.49 -10.31
N GLY A 127 -19.17 11.28 -9.30
CA GLY A 127 -19.91 12.48 -8.91
C GLY A 127 -19.50 13.70 -9.74
N GLY A 128 -19.75 14.89 -9.18
CA GLY A 128 -19.38 16.17 -9.79
C GLY A 128 -20.46 16.73 -10.72
N THR A 129 -20.04 17.41 -11.78
CA THR A 129 -20.94 18.01 -12.78
C THR A 129 -20.74 17.34 -14.15
N GLU A 130 -21.57 17.73 -15.13
CA GLU A 130 -21.54 17.21 -16.52
C GLU A 130 -20.13 17.17 -17.14
N ASN A 131 -19.31 18.20 -16.88
CA ASN A 131 -17.97 18.34 -17.47
C ASN A 131 -16.83 18.31 -16.43
N ASN A 132 -17.16 18.28 -15.13
CA ASN A 132 -16.17 18.18 -14.05
C ASN A 132 -16.49 16.98 -13.18
N LEU A 133 -16.15 15.80 -13.68
CA LEU A 133 -16.37 14.54 -13.00
C LEU A 133 -15.44 14.42 -11.79
N THR A 134 -15.92 13.79 -10.73
CA THR A 134 -15.11 13.46 -9.55
C THR A 134 -15.20 11.97 -9.28
N LEU A 135 -14.08 11.28 -9.18
CA LEU A 135 -14.01 9.87 -8.79
C LEU A 135 -13.19 9.73 -7.52
N GLU A 136 -13.77 9.07 -6.52
CA GLU A 136 -13.10 8.70 -5.28
C GLU A 136 -12.95 7.18 -5.22
N LEU A 137 -11.71 6.72 -5.01
CA LEU A 137 -11.36 5.32 -4.88
C LEU A 137 -10.57 5.08 -3.58
N PRO A 138 -10.69 3.89 -2.97
CA PRO A 138 -9.79 3.49 -1.90
C PRO A 138 -8.36 3.28 -2.43
N ALA A 139 -7.36 3.40 -1.56
CA ALA A 139 -5.96 3.13 -1.91
C ALA A 139 -5.10 2.74 -0.72
N THR A 140 -4.12 1.87 -0.97
CA THR A 140 -3.14 1.41 0.02
C THR A 140 -1.71 1.90 -0.26
N TYR A 141 -1.50 2.66 -1.34
CA TYR A 141 -0.16 3.15 -1.75
C TYR A 141 0.45 4.17 -0.77
N PHE A 142 -0.38 4.91 -0.05
CA PHE A 142 0.05 5.98 0.85
C PHE A 142 0.38 5.44 2.25
N VAL A 143 1.60 4.94 2.43
CA VAL A 143 2.11 4.52 3.75
C VAL A 143 3.05 5.59 4.31
N ASN A 144 2.96 5.84 5.62
CA ASN A 144 3.88 6.71 6.37
C ASN A 144 4.06 8.13 5.76
N GLY A 145 2.97 8.76 5.33
CA GLY A 145 3.03 10.10 4.75
C GLY A 145 3.65 10.17 3.34
N GLY A 146 3.96 9.03 2.70
CA GLY A 146 4.44 9.00 1.32
C GLY A 146 3.48 9.72 0.37
N VAL A 147 4.03 10.42 -0.61
CA VAL A 147 3.27 11.20 -1.60
C VAL A 147 3.36 10.61 -3.02
N ASP A 148 4.33 9.73 -3.25
CA ASP A 148 4.51 9.05 -4.53
C ASP A 148 3.34 8.09 -4.77
N TRP A 149 2.77 8.15 -5.97
CA TRP A 149 1.75 7.21 -6.44
C TRP A 149 1.98 6.91 -7.92
N THR A 150 1.61 5.71 -8.32
CA THR A 150 1.66 5.27 -9.72
C THR A 150 0.43 4.41 -9.97
N LEU A 151 -0.43 4.84 -10.90
CA LEU A 151 -1.59 4.06 -11.33
C LEU A 151 -1.38 3.66 -12.80
N ARG A 152 -1.18 2.37 -13.05
CA ARG A 152 -1.01 1.79 -14.40
C ARG A 152 -2.17 0.89 -14.83
N THR A 153 -3.19 0.77 -13.98
CA THR A 153 -4.41 0.04 -14.30
C THR A 153 -5.43 1.00 -14.92
N PRO A 154 -6.22 0.56 -15.90
CA PRO A 154 -7.38 1.31 -16.35
C PRO A 154 -8.36 1.57 -15.20
N LEU A 155 -9.02 2.72 -15.26
CA LEU A 155 -10.13 3.10 -14.40
C LEU A 155 -11.46 2.87 -15.13
N VAL A 156 -12.43 2.27 -14.47
CA VAL A 156 -13.81 2.17 -14.95
C VAL A 156 -14.63 3.27 -14.28
N VAL A 157 -14.94 4.31 -15.04
CA VAL A 157 -15.71 5.47 -14.54
C VAL A 157 -17.16 5.30 -14.98
N ILE A 158 -18.08 5.26 -14.03
CA ILE A 158 -19.52 5.19 -14.31
C ILE A 158 -20.11 6.60 -14.17
N PRO A 159 -20.42 7.32 -15.26
CA PRO A 159 -20.82 8.72 -15.18
C PRO A 159 -22.23 8.87 -14.62
N ALA A 160 -22.46 9.82 -13.71
CA ALA A 160 -23.81 10.14 -13.22
C ALA A 160 -24.60 11.06 -14.17
N LEU A 161 -23.92 11.73 -15.11
CA LEU A 161 -24.47 12.71 -16.03
C LEU A 161 -23.86 12.53 -17.43
N ASN A 162 -24.59 12.98 -18.46
CA ASN A 162 -24.00 13.16 -19.78
C ASN A 162 -23.07 14.37 -19.75
N ASN A 163 -21.99 14.33 -20.51
CA ASN A 163 -21.19 15.54 -20.72
C ASN A 163 -21.81 16.45 -21.77
N THR A 164 -21.52 17.75 -21.67
CA THR A 164 -21.95 18.77 -22.65
C THR A 164 -20.79 19.31 -23.48
N GLY A 165 -19.55 18.89 -23.20
CA GLY A 165 -18.37 19.22 -23.99
C GLY A 165 -17.10 18.63 -23.37
N ALA A 166 -16.00 19.38 -23.51
CA ALA A 166 -14.72 19.06 -22.88
C ALA A 166 -14.91 18.75 -21.40
N SER A 167 -14.31 17.66 -20.92
CA SER A 167 -14.53 17.19 -19.56
C SER A 167 -13.22 16.91 -18.84
N THR A 168 -13.25 17.01 -17.51
CA THR A 168 -12.14 16.68 -16.61
C THR A 168 -12.56 15.64 -15.59
N LEU A 169 -11.60 14.86 -15.08
CA LEU A 169 -11.77 13.94 -13.95
C LEU A 169 -10.86 14.36 -12.78
N GLN A 170 -11.45 14.77 -11.66
CA GLN A 170 -10.72 14.83 -10.40
C GLN A 170 -10.63 13.42 -9.81
N LEU A 171 -9.40 12.92 -9.64
CA LEU A 171 -9.16 11.62 -9.01
C LEU A 171 -8.76 11.82 -7.54
N THR A 172 -9.54 11.23 -6.65
CA THR A 172 -9.24 11.14 -5.21
C THR A 172 -8.97 9.69 -4.87
N MET A 173 -7.84 9.40 -4.23
CA MET A 173 -7.48 8.04 -3.82
C MET A 173 -7.08 8.01 -2.35
N GLY A 174 -7.70 7.12 -1.56
CA GLY A 174 -7.44 7.01 -0.12
C GLY A 174 -7.64 8.34 0.62
N GLY A 175 -8.66 9.12 0.23
CA GLY A 175 -8.97 10.44 0.79
C GLY A 175 -8.05 11.58 0.35
N ARG A 176 -7.18 11.37 -0.66
CA ARG A 176 -6.25 12.40 -1.18
C ARG A 176 -6.55 12.74 -2.63
N VAL A 177 -6.69 14.02 -2.94
CA VAL A 177 -6.81 14.48 -4.33
C VAL A 177 -5.45 14.33 -5.01
N LEU A 178 -5.41 13.50 -6.06
CA LEU A 178 -4.19 13.24 -6.83
C LEU A 178 -4.00 14.24 -7.96
N GLY A 179 -5.11 14.77 -8.48
CA GLY A 179 -5.11 15.75 -9.55
C GLY A 179 -6.46 15.88 -10.22
N ILE A 180 -6.55 16.84 -11.14
CA ILE A 180 -7.66 17.04 -12.07
C ILE A 180 -7.09 16.82 -13.46
N PHE A 181 -7.57 15.78 -14.13
CA PHE A 181 -7.03 15.32 -15.41
C PHE A 181 -8.01 15.67 -16.53
N PRO A 182 -7.56 16.26 -17.65
CA PRO A 182 -8.40 16.40 -18.83
C PRO A 182 -8.73 15.01 -19.41
N LEU A 183 -9.98 14.82 -19.83
CA LEU A 183 -10.43 13.60 -20.49
C LEU A 183 -10.45 13.81 -22.00
N TYR A 184 -9.88 12.85 -22.72
CA TYR A 184 -9.84 12.82 -24.18
C TYR A 184 -10.43 11.51 -24.70
N LYS A 185 -10.88 11.53 -25.96
CA LYS A 185 -11.16 10.30 -26.71
C LYS A 185 -9.87 9.51 -26.91
N GLY A 186 -9.97 8.22 -27.26
CA GLY A 186 -8.80 7.37 -27.53
C GLY A 186 -7.87 7.88 -28.64
N ASN A 187 -8.34 8.77 -29.52
CA ASN A 187 -7.54 9.45 -30.54
C ASN A 187 -6.97 10.81 -30.07
N LYS A 188 -7.01 11.10 -28.77
CA LYS A 188 -6.61 12.36 -28.13
C LYS A 188 -7.40 13.61 -28.56
N ALA A 189 -8.52 13.44 -29.26
CA ALA A 189 -9.43 14.54 -29.50
C ALA A 189 -10.19 14.91 -28.22
N GLU A 190 -10.54 16.19 -28.09
CA GLU A 190 -11.38 16.68 -27.01
C GLU A 190 -12.76 16.01 -27.04
N LEU A 191 -13.34 15.79 -25.86
CA LEU A 191 -14.70 15.30 -25.75
C LEU A 191 -15.71 16.36 -26.21
N SER A 192 -16.74 15.90 -26.90
CA SER A 192 -17.91 16.65 -27.36
C SER A 192 -19.13 16.21 -26.55
N ALA A 193 -20.24 16.96 -26.68
CA ALA A 193 -21.47 16.62 -25.99
C ALA A 193 -21.91 15.16 -26.24
N ASN A 194 -22.30 14.46 -25.18
CA ASN A 194 -22.74 13.07 -25.17
C ASN A 194 -21.69 12.02 -25.59
N ASP A 195 -20.39 12.35 -25.63
CA ASP A 195 -19.35 11.31 -25.69
C ASP A 195 -19.25 10.52 -24.37
N ILE A 196 -19.61 11.15 -23.25
CA ILE A 196 -19.86 10.51 -21.97
C ILE A 196 -21.37 10.43 -21.79
N ILE A 197 -21.87 9.20 -21.61
CA ILE A 197 -23.29 8.92 -21.41
C ILE A 197 -23.50 8.47 -19.96
N LYS A 198 -24.51 9.05 -19.32
CA LYS A 198 -24.96 8.66 -17.98
C LYS A 198 -25.17 7.14 -17.91
N ASP A 199 -24.70 6.55 -16.82
CA ASP A 199 -24.79 5.12 -16.49
C ASP A 199 -24.07 4.17 -17.48
N ALA A 200 -23.43 4.70 -18.54
CA ALA A 200 -22.60 3.94 -19.46
C ALA A 200 -21.13 4.01 -19.02
N PRO A 201 -20.53 2.90 -18.52
CA PRO A 201 -19.16 2.93 -18.04
C PRO A 201 -18.16 3.30 -19.14
N VAL A 202 -17.22 4.17 -18.81
CA VAL A 202 -16.10 4.53 -19.68
C VAL A 202 -14.79 4.01 -19.09
N LEU A 203 -13.90 3.53 -19.97
CA LEU A 203 -12.56 3.09 -19.59
C LEU A 203 -11.59 4.26 -19.73
N CYS A 204 -11.07 4.75 -18.61
CA CYS A 204 -10.06 5.81 -18.58
C CYS A 204 -8.68 5.20 -18.35
N VAL A 205 -7.71 5.56 -19.19
CA VAL A 205 -6.31 5.18 -19.02
C VAL A 205 -5.52 6.47 -18.83
N LEU A 206 -4.65 6.51 -17.82
CA LEU A 206 -3.77 7.66 -17.61
C LEU A 206 -2.69 7.67 -18.69
N ASP A 207 -2.47 8.84 -19.29
CA ASP A 207 -1.31 9.08 -20.15
C ASP A 207 -0.04 8.92 -19.30
N ASN A 208 0.87 8.03 -19.74
CA ASN A 208 2.17 7.80 -19.08
C ASN A 208 3.17 8.92 -19.39
#